data_AF-A0A5K1HWF3-F1
#
_entry.id   AF-A0A5K1HWF3-F1
#
_cell.length_a   1.000
_cell.length_b   1.000
_cell.length_c   1.000
_cell.angle_alpha   90.00
_cell.angle_beta   90.00
_cell.angle_gamma   90.00
#
_symmetry.space_group_name_H-M   'P 1'
#
loop_
_entity.id
_entity.type
_entity.pdbx_description
1 polymer ?
#
loop_
_entity_poly.entity_id
_entity_poly.type
_entity_poly.pdbx_seq_one_letter_code
_entity_poly.pdbx_strand_id
1 'polypeptide(L)' 'ASYPISTSCVNEVFSLVHSDVWGPSRIHTRQGFHYFITFIDDFSRTTFVYLLKDRSE' A
#
# COMPACT_ATOMS: atom_id res chain seq x y z
N ALA A 1 14.00 4.84 18.44
CA ALA A 1 13.67 3.42 18.69
C ALA A 1 13.93 2.66 17.40
N SER A 2 14.60 1.52 17.45
CA SER A 2 14.81 0.67 16.27
C SER A 2 13.69 -0.37 16.21
N TYR A 3 13.08 -0.55 15.05
CA TYR A 3 12.12 -1.62 14.84
C TYR A 3 12.86 -2.97 14.78
N PRO A 4 12.28 -4.05 15.33
CA PRO A 4 12.88 -5.38 15.20
C PRO A 4 12.93 -5.79 13.73
N ILE A 5 13.98 -6.51 13.34
CA ILE A 5 14.08 -7.11 12.01
C ILE A 5 12.98 -8.17 11.91
N SER A 6 12.10 -8.02 10.91
CA SER A 6 11.12 -9.05 10.57
C SER A 6 11.84 -10.31 10.11
N THR A 7 11.49 -11.46 10.70
CA THR A 7 11.92 -12.79 10.27
C THR A 7 10.92 -13.45 9.32
N SER A 8 9.79 -12.79 9.05
CA SER A 8 8.80 -13.25 8.06
C SER A 8 9.27 -12.82 6.68
N CYS A 9 10.06 -13.68 6.02
CA CYS A 9 10.26 -13.63 4.58
C CYS A 9 9.47 -14.79 3.99
N VAL A 10 8.40 -14.50 3.25
CA VAL A 10 7.71 -15.54 2.47
C VAL A 10 8.58 -15.98 1.29
N ASN A 11 8.41 -17.23 0.81
CA ASN A 11 9.23 -17.81 -0.28
C ASN A 11 8.46 -17.98 -1.60
N GLU A 12 7.20 -17.53 -1.65
CA GLU A 12 6.35 -17.61 -2.85
C GLU A 12 5.62 -16.29 -3.07
N VAL A 13 5.45 -15.91 -4.34
CA VAL A 13 4.78 -14.66 -4.74
C VAL A 13 3.34 -14.67 -4.22
N PHE A 14 2.87 -13.52 -3.71
CA PHE A 14 1.53 -13.31 -3.17
C PHE A 14 1.18 -14.12 -1.92
N SER A 15 2.14 -14.78 -1.28
CA SER A 15 1.91 -15.46 0.01
C SER A 15 1.60 -14.49 1.15
N LEU A 16 2.16 -13.29 1.10
CA LEU A 16 1.89 -12.21 2.04
C LEU A 16 1.91 -10.87 1.31
N VAL A 17 0.77 -10.18 1.35
CA VAL A 17 0.62 -8.84 0.78
C VAL A 17 0.28 -7.86 1.88
N HIS A 18 1.11 -6.84 2.04
CA HIS A 18 0.85 -5.72 2.92
C HIS A 18 0.07 -4.65 2.16
N SER A 19 -1.13 -4.32 2.64
CA SER A 19 -1.94 -3.24 2.07
C SER A 19 -2.07 -2.08 3.03
N ASP A 20 -1.94 -0.85 2.53
CA ASP A 20 -2.16 0.37 3.33
C ASP A 20 -2.93 1.42 2.52
N VAL A 21 -3.81 2.16 3.20
CA VAL A 21 -4.59 3.24 2.58
C VAL A 21 -4.12 4.57 3.13
N TRP A 22 -3.68 5.44 2.23
CA TRP A 22 -3.28 6.80 2.55
C TRP A 22 -4.33 7.82 2.07
N GLY A 23 -4.57 8.85 2.88
CA GLY A 23 -5.41 10.01 2.55
C GLY A 23 -6.44 10.34 3.64
N PRO A 24 -7.25 11.42 3.47
CA PRO A 24 -7.36 12.27 2.28
C PRO A 24 -6.19 13.27 2.11
N SER A 25 -5.66 13.36 0.89
CA SER A 25 -4.70 14.40 0.50
C SER A 25 -5.35 15.77 0.52
N ARG A 26 -4.63 16.78 1.05
CA ARG A 26 -5.06 18.19 0.97
C ARG A 26 -5.14 18.70 -0.48
N ILE A 27 -4.35 18.11 -1.38
CA ILE A 27 -4.29 18.49 -2.79
C ILE A 27 -4.80 17.29 -3.60
N HIS A 28 -5.90 17.52 -4.31
CA HIS A 28 -6.46 16.54 -5.21
C HIS A 28 -5.68 16.55 -6.53
N THR A 29 -5.54 15.38 -7.15
CA THR A 29 -5.10 15.32 -8.55
C THR A 29 -6.08 16.05 -9.46
N ARG A 30 -5.67 16.38 -10.70
CA ARG A 30 -6.56 17.00 -11.70
C ARG A 30 -7.84 16.20 -11.94
N GLN A 31 -7.81 14.89 -11.71
CA GLN A 31 -8.94 13.99 -11.92
C GLN A 31 -9.76 13.73 -10.64
N GLY A 32 -9.43 14.39 -9.53
CA GLY A 32 -10.17 14.33 -8.26
C GLY A 32 -9.75 13.21 -7.30
N PHE A 33 -8.73 12.43 -7.64
CA PHE A 33 -8.17 11.43 -6.71
C PHE A 33 -7.49 12.12 -5.54
N HIS A 34 -7.76 11.63 -4.33
CA HIS A 34 -7.22 12.19 -3.10
C HIS A 34 -6.90 11.13 -2.03
N TYR A 35 -7.05 9.86 -2.37
CA TYR A 35 -6.50 8.75 -1.62
C TYR A 35 -5.64 7.90 -2.55
N PHE A 36 -4.79 7.06 -1.97
CA PHE A 36 -4.23 5.92 -2.68
C PHE A 36 -4.15 4.71 -1.75
N ILE A 37 -4.25 3.53 -2.34
CA ILE A 37 -3.98 2.26 -1.66
C ILE A 37 -2.72 1.66 -2.25
N THR A 38 -1.84 1.17 -1.37
CA THR A 38 -0.65 0.40 -1.74
C THR A 38 -0.90 -1.07 -1.47
N PHE A 39 -0.38 -1.93 -2.35
CA PHE A 39 -0.25 -3.37 -2.12
C PHE A 39 1.20 -3.74 -2.34
N ILE A 40 1.87 -4.25 -1.30
CA ILE A 40 3.27 -4.62 -1.32
C ILE A 40 3.36 -6.12 -1.11
N ASP A 41 3.82 -6.84 -2.13
CA ASP A 41 4.10 -8.27 -2.01
C ASP A 41 5.43 -8.48 -1.27
N ASP A 42 5.40 -9.21 -0.16
CA ASP A 42 6.56 -9.37 0.72
C ASP A 42 7.68 -10.20 0.06
N PHE A 43 7.34 -11.17 -0.79
CA PHE A 43 8.32 -12.00 -1.51
C PHE A 43 9.01 -11.23 -2.65
N SER A 44 8.24 -10.75 -3.63
CA SER A 44 8.81 -10.13 -4.83
C SER A 44 9.22 -8.67 -4.64
N ARG A 45 8.83 -8.05 -3.51
CA ARG A 45 8.94 -6.60 -3.25
C ARG A 45 8.18 -5.74 -4.27
N THR A 46 7.29 -6.33 -5.05
CA THR A 46 6.47 -5.61 -6.02
C THR A 46 5.47 -4.73 -5.29
N THR A 47 5.39 -3.46 -5.67
CA THR A 47 4.44 -2.49 -5.11
C THR A 47 3.45 -2.06 -6.18
N PHE A 48 2.16 -2.27 -5.90
CA PHE A 48 1.06 -1.73 -6.70
C PHE A 48 0.47 -0.51 -6.00
N VAL A 49 0.20 0.54 -6.75
CA VAL A 49 -0.43 1.77 -6.25
C VAL A 49 -1.69 2.06 -7.05
N TYR A 50 -2.80 2.21 -6.36
CA TYR A 50 -4.08 2.57 -6.97
C TYR A 50 -4.57 3.89 -6.39
N LEU A 51 -4.91 4.84 -7.27
CA LEU A 51 -5.50 6.11 -6.88
C LEU A 51 -7.00 5.94 -6.65
N LEU A 52 -7.50 6.48 -5.54
CA LEU A 52 -8.93 6.41 -5.19
C LEU A 52 -9.51 7.83 -5.06
N LYS A 53 -10.74 7.99 -5.53
CA LYS A 53 -11.50 9.24 -5.36
C LYS A 53 -12.11 9.27 -3.98
N ASP A 54 -12.83 8.22 -3.58
CA ASP A 54 -13.50 8.14 -2.29
C ASP A 54 -13.10 6.85 -1.59
N ARG A 55 -13.14 6.86 -0.26
CA ARG A 55 -13.02 5.66 0.57
C ARG A 55 -14.40 5.36 1.14
N SER A 56 -15.04 4.30 0.66
CA SER A 56 -16.21 3.72 1.33
C SER A 56 -15.74 2.77 2.44
N GLU A 57 -16.34 2.87 3.62
CA GLU A 57 -16.30 1.80 4.63
C GLU A 57 -17.25 0.66 4.28
#